data_AF-A0A1G7NMD8-F1
#
_entry.id   AF-A0A1G7NMD8-F1
#
_cell.length_a   1.000
_cell.length_b   1.000
_cell.length_c   1.000
_cell.angle_alpha   90.00
_cell.angle_beta   90.00
_cell.angle_gamma   90.00
#
_symmetry.space_group_name_H-M   'P 1'
#
loop_
_entity.id
_entity.type
_entity.pdbx_description
1 polymer ?
#
loop_
_entity_poly.entity_id
_entity_poly.type
_entity_poly.pdbx_seq_one_letter_code
_entity_poly.pdbx_strand_id
1 'polypeptide(L)' 'MRKKILVLDDDNGILDVISYVLEDAGYMVQTLSSCELYYRKSGSFTQIWY' A
#
# COMPACT_ATOMS: atom_id res chain seq x y z
N MET A 1 -0.79 13.44 13.74
CA MET A 1 -1.31 12.12 13.28
C MET A 1 -0.36 11.56 12.24
N ARG A 2 0.08 10.30 12.36
CA ARG A 2 0.88 9.64 11.31
C ARG A 2 -0.01 9.38 10.09
N LYS A 3 0.43 9.83 8.90
CA LYS A 3 -0.27 9.54 7.65
C LYS A 3 -0.08 8.06 7.30
N LYS A 4 -1.18 7.41 6.86
CA LYS A 4 -1.17 6.02 6.40
C LYS A 4 -1.00 6.00 4.88
N ILE A 5 -0.09 5.18 4.38
CA ILE A 5 0.19 5.00 2.95
C ILE A 5 -0.05 3.53 2.61
N LEU A 6 -0.73 3.28 1.49
CA LEU A 6 -0.89 1.95 0.91
C LEU A 6 -0.07 1.91 -0.38
N VAL A 7 0.81 0.92 -0.50
CA VAL A 7 1.65 0.69 -1.68
C VAL A 7 1.20 -0.61 -2.33
N LEU A 8 1.02 -0.57 -3.65
CA LEU A 8 0.57 -1.69 -4.46
C LEU A 8 1.57 -1.86 -5.60
N ASP A 9 2.22 -3.01 -5.64
CA ASP A 9 3.20 -3.37 -6.65
C ASP A 9 3.28 -4.91 -6.69
N ASP A 10 3.47 -5.51 -7.85
CA ASP A 10 3.57 -6.97 -7.98
C ASP A 10 4.94 -7.54 -7.58
N ASP A 11 5.95 -6.68 -7.42
CA ASP A 11 7.29 -7.05 -6.94
C ASP A 11 7.45 -6.81 -5.43
N ASN A 12 7.59 -7.91 -4.67
CA ASN A 12 7.80 -7.85 -3.21
C ASN A 12 9.12 -7.17 -2.81
N GLY A 13 10.17 -7.27 -3.63
CA GLY A 13 11.44 -6.60 -3.35
C GLY A 13 11.30 -5.08 -3.38
N ILE A 14 10.50 -4.55 -4.31
CA ILE A 14 10.16 -3.13 -4.36
C ILE A 14 9.31 -2.73 -3.15
N LEU A 15 8.30 -3.53 -2.79
CA LEU A 15 7.45 -3.28 -1.63
C LEU A 15 8.26 -3.17 -0.32
N ASP A 16 9.25 -4.04 -0.12
CA ASP A 16 10.12 -4.03 1.06
C ASP A 16 10.97 -2.76 1.14
N VAL A 17 11.60 -2.37 0.02
CA VAL A 17 12.43 -1.16 -0.06
C VAL A 17 11.58 0.09 0.20
N ILE A 18 10.40 0.19 -0.42
CA ILE A 18 9.50 1.33 -0.23
C ILE A 18 8.99 1.40 1.21
N SER A 19 8.62 0.27 1.80
CA SER A 19 8.15 0.22 3.19
C SER A 19 9.20 0.72 4.14
N TYR A 20 10.45 0.23 3.99
CA TYR A 20 11.58 0.67 4.81
C TYR A 20 11.78 2.19 4.74
N VAL A 21 11.84 2.77 3.54
CA VAL A 21 12.08 4.22 3.35
C VAL A 21 10.95 5.06 3.94
N LEU A 22 9.70 4.66 3.74
CA LEU A 22 8.54 5.42 4.21
C LEU A 22 8.33 5.28 5.72
N GLU A 23 8.60 4.11 6.31
CA GLU A 23 8.52 3.93 7.75
C GLU A 23 9.62 4.71 8.49
N ASP A 24 10.85 4.76 7.94
CA ASP A 24 11.94 5.59 8.45
C ASP A 24 11.57 7.09 8.43
N ALA A 25 10.87 7.53 7.37
CA ALA A 25 10.31 8.87 7.27
C ALA A 25 9.09 9.12 8.20
N GLY A 26 8.68 8.13 9.00
CA GLY A 26 7.64 8.24 10.02
C GLY A 26 6.21 7.98 9.53
N TYR A 27 6.03 7.46 8.31
CA TYR A 27 4.73 7.04 7.81
C TYR A 27 4.32 5.67 8.38
N MET A 28 3.02 5.38 8.35
CA MET A 28 2.52 4.01 8.54
C MET A 28 2.27 3.41 7.16
N VAL A 29 2.99 2.35 6.81
CA VAL A 29 2.90 1.75 5.48
C VAL A 29 2.08 0.46 5.55
N GLN A 30 1.28 0.23 4.52
CA GLN A 30 0.71 -1.07 4.21
C GLN A 30 1.07 -1.42 2.78
N THR A 31 1.40 -2.67 2.54
CA THR A 31 1.71 -3.18 1.20
C THR A 31 0.66 -4.18 0.74
N LEU A 32 0.49 -4.27 -0.57
CA LEU A 32 -0.28 -5.29 -1.25
C LEU A 32 0.49 -5.72 -2.49
N SER A 33 0.66 -7.03 -2.66
CA SER A 33 1.32 -7.61 -3.85
C SER A 33 0.34 -7.97 -4.97
N SER A 34 -0.96 -7.78 -4.74
CA SER A 34 -2.01 -8.12 -5.69
C SER A 34 -3.24 -7.24 -5.49
N CYS A 35 -3.80 -6.78 -6.62
CA CYS A 35 -5.07 -6.07 -6.67
C CYS A 35 -6.21 -6.89 -6.05
N GLU A 36 -6.15 -8.22 -6.10
CA GLU A 36 -7.21 -9.07 -5.53
C GLU A 36 -7.37 -8.87 -4.02
N LEU A 37 -6.24 -8.66 -3.33
CA LEU A 37 -6.21 -8.38 -1.90
C LEU A 37 -6.64 -6.95 -1.56
N TYR A 38 -6.52 -6.01 -2.50
CA TYR A 38 -7.04 -4.65 -2.35
C TYR A 38 -8.56 -4.69 -2.17
N TYR A 39 -9.29 -5.48 -2.97
CA TYR A 39 -10.75 -5.59 -2.88
C TYR A 39 -11.23 -6.12 -1.53
N ARG A 40 -10.50 -7.05 -0.91
CA ARG A 40 -10.81 -7.57 0.43
C ARG A 40 -10.57 -6.56 1.56
N LYS A 41 -9.60 -5.66 1.39
CA LYS A 41 -9.27 -4.61 2.36
C LYS A 41 -10.13 -3.35 2.20
N SER A 42 -10.63 -3.12 0.98
CA SER A 42 -11.31 -1.90 0.53
C SER A 42 -12.85 -2.00 0.61
N GLY A 43 -13.41 -2.51 1.71
CA GLY A 43 -14.86 -2.43 1.96
C GLY A 43 -15.42 -0.99 2.07
N SER A 44 -14.67 0.05 1.68
CA SER A 44 -14.99 1.46 1.90
C SER A 44 -14.49 2.45 0.82
N PHE A 45 -14.08 2.02 -0.38
CA PHE A 45 -13.64 2.95 -1.44
C PHE A 45 -14.25 2.65 -2.81
N THR A 46 -14.72 3.71 -3.49
CA THR A 46 -15.21 3.69 -4.88
C THR A 46 -14.02 3.80 -5.85
N GLN A 47 -13.96 2.92 -6.84
CA GLN A 47 -12.97 2.98 -7.91
C GLN A 47 -13.47 3.80 -9.10
N ILE A 48 -12.56 4.58 -9.69
CA ILE A 48 -12.71 5.16 -11.03
C ILE A 48 -11.65 4.49 -11.91
N TRP A 49 -12.11 3.87 -12.99
CA TRP A 49 -11.27 3.27 -14.03
C TRP A 49 -11.08 4.28 -15.16
N TYR A 50 -9.88 4.31 -15.75
CA TYR A 50 -9.64 4.90 -17.07
C TYR A 50 -9.57 3.78 -18.11
#